data_AF-A0A3M4VQU1-F1
#
_entry.id   AF-A0A3M4VQU1-F1
#
_cell.length_a   1.000
_cell.length_b   1.000
_cell.length_c   1.000
_cell.angle_alpha   90.00
_cell.angle_beta   90.00
_cell.angle_gamma   90.00
#
_symmetry.space_group_name_H-M   'P 1'
#
loop_
_entity.id
_entity.type
_entity.pdbx_description
1 polymer ?
#
loop_
_entity_poly.entity_id
_entity_poly.type
_entity_poly.pdbx_seq_one_letter_code
_entity_poly.pdbx_strand_id
1 'polypeptide(L)'
;MTETNWTACAVCDEIQFGVEPGHELEIETTICNEIRASRHIVMIDEVATDPVYANHPVPKLYGFQSYFSMPIIFPNGVFFGTLCGLDPLPAKLGNPETVDTLKVFCTLLGSTLYAHEQLLEGQVEMSC
;
A
#
# COMPACT_ATOMS: atom_id res chain seq x y z
N MET A 1 4.20 -7.19 -4.21
CA MET A 1 5.04 -6.19 -4.91
C MET A 1 6.41 -6.79 -5.15
N THR A 2 6.96 -6.65 -6.36
CA THR A 2 8.28 -7.18 -6.70
C THR A 2 9.34 -6.06 -6.64
N GLU A 3 10.57 -6.36 -7.05
CA GLU A 3 11.63 -5.34 -7.13
C GLU A 3 11.35 -4.28 -8.20
N THR A 4 10.59 -4.62 -9.24
CA THR A 4 10.37 -3.75 -10.41
C THR A 4 8.92 -3.30 -10.56
N ASN A 5 7.95 -4.10 -10.09
CA ASN A 5 6.54 -3.88 -10.39
C ASN A 5 5.72 -3.73 -9.11
N TRP A 6 4.90 -2.68 -9.10
CA TRP A 6 3.75 -2.56 -8.23
C TRP A 6 2.52 -3.06 -8.98
N THR A 7 1.74 -3.95 -8.37
CA THR A 7 0.50 -4.49 -8.97
C THR A 7 -0.65 -4.27 -8.00
N ALA A 8 -1.77 -3.75 -8.50
CA ALA A 8 -2.99 -3.57 -7.70
C ALA A 8 -3.67 -4.93 -7.46
N CYS A 9 -3.62 -5.45 -6.23
CA CYS A 9 -4.30 -6.71 -5.91
C CYS A 9 -5.83 -6.53 -5.75
N ALA A 10 -6.25 -5.41 -5.18
CA ALA A 10 -7.64 -5.03 -4.99
C ALA A 10 -7.73 -3.50 -4.98
N VAL A 11 -8.83 -2.94 -5.47
CA VAL A 11 -9.01 -1.49 -5.59
C VAL A 11 -10.43 -1.10 -5.15
N CYS A 12 -10.51 -0.03 -4.38
CA CYS A 12 -11.73 0.73 -4.16
C CYS A 12 -11.49 2.13 -4.73
N ASP A 13 -12.08 2.45 -5.88
CA ASP A 13 -11.86 3.71 -6.58
C ASP A 13 -13.12 4.57 -6.57
N GLU A 14 -13.26 5.39 -5.52
CA GLU A 14 -14.38 6.34 -5.38
C GLU A 14 -14.09 7.69 -6.04
N ILE A 15 -12.82 7.99 -6.33
CA ILE A 15 -12.37 9.26 -6.90
C ILE A 15 -12.16 9.19 -8.42
N GLN A 16 -12.46 8.05 -9.04
CA GLN A 16 -12.30 7.79 -10.47
C GLN A 16 -10.85 7.96 -10.95
N PHE A 17 -9.90 7.51 -10.13
CA PHE A 17 -8.47 7.51 -10.44
C PHE A 17 -8.12 6.61 -11.63
N GLY A 18 -8.94 5.58 -11.90
CA GLY A 18 -8.79 4.71 -13.08
C GLY A 18 -7.82 3.55 -12.88
N VAL A 19 -7.58 3.16 -11.62
CA VAL A 19 -6.80 1.94 -11.31
C VAL A 19 -7.76 0.77 -11.11
N GLU A 20 -7.47 -0.35 -11.75
CA GLU A 20 -8.23 -1.59 -11.64
C GLU A 20 -7.36 -2.70 -11.05
N PRO A 21 -7.95 -3.74 -10.42
CA PRO A 21 -7.20 -4.92 -10.03
C PRO A 21 -6.41 -5.51 -11.21
N GLY A 22 -5.13 -5.78 -11.01
CA GLY A 22 -4.19 -6.24 -12.02
C GLY A 22 -3.43 -5.12 -12.76
N HIS A 23 -3.80 -3.84 -12.60
CA HIS A 23 -2.99 -2.75 -13.12
C HIS A 23 -1.60 -2.75 -12.48
N GLU A 24 -0.60 -2.44 -13.30
CA GLU A 24 0.78 -2.29 -12.89
C GLU A 24 1.21 -0.82 -12.97
N LEU A 25 2.05 -0.42 -12.01
CA LEU A 25 2.74 0.85 -12.02
C LEU A 25 4.24 0.61 -11.91
N GLU A 26 5.03 1.44 -12.58
CA GLU A 26 6.47 1.45 -12.41
C GLU A 26 6.79 1.84 -10.97
N ILE A 27 7.49 0.96 -10.24
CA ILE A 27 7.69 1.10 -8.80
C ILE A 27 8.40 2.41 -8.43
N GLU A 28 9.29 2.91 -9.29
CA GLU A 28 10.02 4.18 -9.12
C GLU A 28 9.12 5.40 -9.11
N THR A 29 7.93 5.29 -9.70
CA THR A 29 6.92 6.35 -9.70
C THR A 29 6.00 6.30 -8.48
N THR A 30 6.25 5.41 -7.51
CA THR A 30 5.36 5.22 -6.34
C THR A 30 6.04 5.54 -5.02
N ILE A 31 5.29 6.15 -4.09
CA ILE A 31 5.73 6.29 -2.68
C ILE A 31 5.79 4.92 -1.98
N CYS A 32 5.01 3.93 -2.46
CA CYS A 32 5.04 2.55 -1.97
C CYS A 32 6.45 1.93 -1.99
N ASN A 33 7.31 2.32 -2.93
CA ASN A 33 8.68 1.83 -3.01
C ASN A 33 9.54 2.24 -1.80
N GLU A 34 9.35 3.47 -1.28
CA GLU A 34 10.07 3.96 -0.10
C GLU A 34 9.74 3.10 1.13
N ILE A 35 8.50 2.63 1.23
CA ILE A 35 8.01 1.78 2.32
C ILE A 35 8.58 0.37 2.21
N ARG A 36 8.75 -0.17 1.00
CA ARG A 36 9.43 -1.46 0.81
C ARG A 36 10.83 -1.44 1.40
N ALA A 37 11.58 -0.37 1.13
CA ALA A 37 12.96 -0.22 1.61
C ALA A 37 13.04 0.06 3.11
N SER A 38 12.18 0.95 3.61
CA SER A 38 12.28 1.47 4.98
C SER A 38 11.40 0.74 6.00
N ARG A 39 10.35 0.04 5.56
CA ARG A 39 9.24 -0.48 6.36
C ARG A 39 8.52 0.56 7.24
N HIS A 40 8.73 1.85 6.98
CA HIS A 40 8.05 2.92 7.71
C HIS A 40 6.70 3.20 7.10
N ILE A 41 5.73 3.52 7.95
CA ILE A 41 4.41 3.97 7.53
C ILE A 41 4.54 5.38 6.96
N VAL A 42 3.85 5.65 5.85
CA VAL A 42 3.67 7.01 5.32
C VAL A 42 2.23 7.45 5.59
N MET A 43 2.06 8.59 6.26
CA MET A 43 0.79 9.28 6.44
C MET A 43 1.00 10.74 6.05
N ILE A 44 0.26 11.21 5.03
CA ILE A 44 0.33 12.56 4.50
C ILE A 44 -1.08 13.12 4.57
N ASP A 45 -1.30 14.05 5.50
CA ASP A 45 -2.61 14.68 5.68
C ASP A 45 -2.88 15.72 4.58
N GLU A 46 -1.86 16.49 4.21
CA GLU A 46 -1.91 17.51 3.17
C GLU A 46 -0.53 17.70 2.52
N VAL A 47 -0.39 17.32 1.25
CA VAL A 47 0.87 17.42 0.49
C VAL A 47 1.35 18.86 0.43
N ALA A 48 0.47 19.84 0.19
CA ALA A 48 0.87 21.25 0.05
C ALA A 48 1.62 21.80 1.27
N THR A 49 1.39 21.24 2.46
CA THR A 49 2.01 21.70 3.72
C THR A 49 2.95 20.66 4.34
N ASP A 50 3.05 19.46 3.76
CA ASP A 50 3.89 18.38 4.28
C ASP A 50 5.39 18.69 4.10
N PRO A 51 6.20 18.67 5.18
CA PRO A 51 7.60 19.06 5.12
C PRO A 51 8.48 18.13 4.27
N VAL A 52 8.06 16.89 4.05
CA VAL A 52 8.80 15.88 3.28
C VAL A 52 8.25 15.79 1.86
N TYR A 53 6.93 15.80 1.70
CA TYR A 53 6.26 15.45 0.45
C TYR A 53 5.80 16.64 -0.40
N ALA A 54 5.83 17.88 0.11
CA ALA A 54 5.41 19.06 -0.67
C ALA A 54 6.16 19.26 -1.98
N ASN A 55 7.44 18.88 -2.04
CA ASN A 55 8.26 18.95 -3.25
C ASN A 55 8.48 17.58 -3.93
N HIS A 56 7.78 16.54 -3.47
CA HIS A 56 7.92 15.21 -4.04
C HIS A 56 7.22 15.12 -5.41
N PRO A 57 7.81 14.45 -6.42
CA PRO A 57 7.22 14.41 -7.76
C PRO A 57 5.93 13.58 -7.84
N VAL A 58 5.79 12.53 -7.03
CA VAL A 58 4.67 11.56 -7.12
C VAL A 58 3.30 12.19 -6.81
N PRO A 59 3.11 12.98 -5.73
CA PRO A 59 1.84 13.68 -5.50
C PRO A 59 1.39 14.56 -6.67
N LYS A 60 2.34 15.25 -7.32
CA LYS A 60 2.03 16.09 -8.49
C LYS A 60 1.70 15.26 -9.73
N LEU A 61 2.38 14.13 -9.92
CA LEU A 61 2.13 13.22 -11.05
C LEU A 61 0.72 12.64 -11.00
N TYR A 62 0.26 12.25 -9.81
CA TYR A 62 -1.04 11.60 -9.62
C TYR A 62 -2.15 12.51 -9.09
N GLY A 63 -1.83 13.75 -8.71
CA GLY A 63 -2.83 14.78 -8.38
C GLY A 63 -3.52 14.59 -7.02
N PHE A 64 -2.83 14.04 -6.02
CA PHE A 64 -3.39 13.88 -4.67
C PHE A 64 -2.90 14.93 -3.66
N GLN A 65 -3.68 15.17 -2.62
CA GLN A 65 -3.31 16.00 -1.46
C GLN A 65 -3.23 15.21 -0.16
N SER A 66 -3.93 14.09 -0.02
CA SER A 66 -3.70 13.19 1.11
C SER A 66 -3.36 11.79 0.62
N TYR A 67 -2.56 11.09 1.42
CA TYR A 67 -2.04 9.78 1.07
C TYR A 67 -1.66 9.01 2.32
N PHE A 68 -1.97 7.71 2.34
CA PHE A 68 -1.35 6.80 3.28
C PHE A 68 -0.83 5.57 2.57
N SER A 69 0.20 4.96 3.14
CA SER A 69 0.59 3.61 2.77
C SER A 69 1.24 2.90 3.95
N MET A 70 0.76 1.69 4.21
CA MET A 70 1.19 0.83 5.32
C MET A 70 1.69 -0.52 4.80
N PRO A 71 2.79 -1.04 5.36
CA PRO A 71 3.33 -2.32 4.93
C PRO A 71 2.40 -3.48 5.34
N ILE A 72 2.15 -4.40 4.41
CA ILE A 72 1.56 -5.71 4.68
C ILE A 72 2.71 -6.70 4.75
N ILE A 73 2.87 -7.31 5.93
CA ILE A 73 3.97 -8.23 6.24
C ILE A 73 3.34 -9.57 6.64
N PHE A 74 3.80 -10.65 6.03
CA PHE A 74 3.37 -11.99 6.39
C PHE A 74 3.87 -12.39 7.79
N PRO A 75 3.22 -13.36 8.44
CA PRO A 75 3.66 -13.88 9.75
C PRO A 75 5.13 -14.34 9.78
N ASN A 76 5.69 -14.78 8.65
CA ASN A 76 7.09 -15.16 8.52
C ASN A 76 8.08 -13.97 8.34
N GLY A 77 7.59 -12.72 8.36
CA GLY A 77 8.38 -11.50 8.24
C GLY A 77 8.63 -11.02 6.80
N VAL A 78 8.20 -11.79 5.80
CA VAL A 78 8.28 -11.42 4.39
C VAL A 78 7.37 -10.24 4.09
N PHE A 79 7.90 -9.24 3.40
CA PHE A 79 7.12 -8.11 2.93
C PHE A 79 6.31 -8.53 1.69
N PHE A 80 4.99 -8.40 1.76
CA PHE A 80 4.11 -8.74 0.65
C PHE A 80 3.86 -7.53 -0.25
N GLY A 81 3.53 -6.39 0.34
CA GLY A 81 3.11 -5.19 -0.36
C GLY A 81 2.65 -4.11 0.61
N THR A 82 1.80 -3.19 0.14
CA THR A 82 1.24 -2.14 0.98
C THR A 82 -0.28 -2.07 0.86
N LEU A 83 -0.95 -1.70 1.96
CA LEU A 83 -2.29 -1.12 1.91
C LEU A 83 -2.11 0.39 1.77
N CYS A 84 -2.61 0.97 0.69
CA CYS A 84 -2.48 2.39 0.43
C CYS A 84 -3.79 3.02 -0.03
N GLY A 85 -3.89 4.33 0.15
CA GLY A 85 -5.00 5.15 -0.31
C GLY A 85 -4.54 6.57 -0.59
N LEU A 86 -5.23 7.24 -1.50
CA LEU A 86 -4.92 8.60 -1.94
C LEU A 86 -6.21 9.36 -2.23
N ASP A 87 -6.19 10.67 -2.02
CA ASP A 87 -7.33 11.55 -2.29
C ASP A 87 -6.85 12.92 -2.81
N PRO A 88 -7.50 13.54 -3.82
CA PRO A 88 -7.19 14.90 -4.28
C PRO A 88 -7.34 16.00 -3.21
N LEU A 89 -8.03 15.72 -2.10
CA LEU A 89 -8.26 16.64 -1.01
C LEU A 89 -7.46 16.26 0.24
N PRO A 90 -7.17 17.24 1.12
CA PRO A 90 -6.60 16.96 2.44
C PRO A 90 -7.50 16.07 3.29
N ALA A 91 -6.91 15.20 4.10
CA ALA A 91 -7.61 14.31 5.03
C ALA A 91 -6.81 14.16 6.32
N LYS A 92 -7.48 14.00 7.47
CA LYS A 92 -6.82 13.80 8.77
C LYS A 92 -6.47 12.34 8.99
N LEU A 93 -5.40 11.86 8.36
CA LEU A 93 -4.98 10.45 8.39
C LEU A 93 -4.11 10.14 9.61
N GLY A 94 -3.27 11.09 10.04
CA GLY A 94 -2.26 10.89 11.10
C GLY A 94 -2.79 10.73 12.52
N ASN A 95 -4.12 10.68 12.72
CA ASN A 95 -4.69 10.48 14.06
C ASN A 95 -4.46 9.02 14.55
N PRO A 96 -4.20 8.80 15.85
CA PRO A 96 -3.85 7.46 16.36
C PRO A 96 -4.89 6.38 16.08
N GLU A 97 -6.18 6.72 16.14
CA GLU A 97 -7.27 5.76 15.93
C GLU A 97 -7.29 5.22 14.50
N THR A 98 -7.12 6.10 13.51
CA THR A 98 -7.03 5.73 12.09
C THR A 98 -5.78 4.88 11.84
N VAL A 99 -4.64 5.31 12.38
CA VAL A 99 -3.38 4.58 12.26
C VAL A 99 -3.49 3.16 12.85
N ASP A 100 -4.05 3.02 14.04
CA ASP A 100 -4.16 1.72 14.71
C ASP A 100 -5.19 0.81 14.02
N THR A 101 -6.29 1.38 13.53
CA THR A 101 -7.26 0.63 12.71
C THR A 101 -6.61 0.09 11.43
N LEU A 102 -5.84 0.91 10.71
CA LEU A 102 -5.14 0.48 9.50
C LEU A 102 -4.07 -0.59 9.79
N LYS A 103 -3.37 -0.51 10.92
CA LYS A 103 -2.43 -1.58 11.35
C LYS A 103 -3.15 -2.91 11.57
N VAL A 104 -4.34 -2.89 12.18
CA VAL A 104 -5.16 -4.09 12.37
C VAL A 104 -5.56 -4.68 11.02
N PHE A 105 -6.01 -3.85 10.07
CA PHE A 105 -6.32 -4.32 8.72
C PHE A 105 -5.10 -4.90 8.01
N CYS A 106 -3.94 -4.25 8.07
CA CYS A 106 -2.71 -4.78 7.46
C CYS A 106 -2.30 -6.14 8.06
N THR A 107 -2.46 -6.30 9.37
CA THR A 107 -2.19 -7.57 10.08
C THR A 107 -3.16 -8.67 9.63
N LEU A 108 -4.44 -8.34 9.50
CA LEU A 108 -5.46 -9.28 9.03
C LEU A 108 -5.18 -9.70 7.58
N LEU A 109 -4.95 -8.73 6.69
CA LEU A 109 -4.62 -8.98 5.29
C LEU A 109 -3.38 -9.87 5.16
N GLY A 110 -2.29 -9.52 5.85
CA GLY A 110 -1.06 -10.32 5.82
C GLY A 110 -1.27 -11.75 6.30
N SER A 111 -2.05 -11.94 7.37
CA SER A 111 -2.35 -13.27 7.91
C SER A 111 -3.22 -14.10 6.97
N THR A 112 -4.26 -13.49 6.39
CA THR A 112 -5.19 -14.17 5.46
C THR A 112 -4.51 -14.56 4.16
N LEU A 113 -3.74 -13.63 3.56
CA LEU A 113 -2.99 -13.89 2.33
C LEU A 113 -1.95 -15.00 2.53
N TYR A 114 -1.19 -14.93 3.63
CA TYR A 114 -0.21 -15.97 3.95
C TYR A 114 -0.86 -17.35 4.13
N ALA A 115 -1.97 -17.43 4.88
CA ALA A 115 -2.69 -18.69 5.05
C ALA A 115 -3.18 -19.27 3.71
N HIS A 116 -3.64 -18.40 2.79
CA HIS A 116 -4.06 -18.81 1.46
C HIS A 116 -2.89 -19.33 0.60
N GLU A 117 -1.72 -18.68 0.66
CA GLU A 117 -0.51 -19.14 -0.04
C GLU A 117 -0.07 -20.53 0.45
N GLN A 118 0.00 -20.74 1.76
CA GLN A 118 0.38 -22.04 2.33
C GLN A 118 -0.58 -23.18 1.91
N LEU A 119 -1.88 -22.88 1.76
CA LEU A 119 -2.86 -23.87 1.30
C LEU A 119 -2.64 -24.24 -0.17
N LEU A 120 -2.35 -23.26 -1.02
CA LEU A 120 -2.09 -23.49 -2.44
C LEU A 120 -0.79 -24.30 -2.63
N GLU A 121 0.28 -23.96 -1.91
CA GLU A 121 1.54 -24.69 -1.95
C GLU A 121 1.36 -26.16 -1.53
N GLY A 122 0.67 -26.41 -0.42
CA GLY A 122 0.38 -27.76 0.05
C GLY A 122 -0.51 -28.57 -0.91
N GLN A 123 -1.41 -27.92 -1.66
CA GLN A 123 -2.21 -28.59 -2.70
C GLN A 123 -1.37 -28.99 -3.92
N VAL A 124 -0.40 -28.17 -4.32
CA VAL A 124 0.52 -28.49 -5.41
C VAL A 124 1.40 -29.68 -5.03
N GLU A 125 1.94 -29.70 -3.81
CA GLU A 125 2.76 -30.82 -3.31
C GLU A 125 2.00 -32.15 -3.23
N MET A 126 0.69 -32.14 -2.98
CA MET A 126 -0.15 -33.35 -2.97
C MET A 126 -0.60 -33.80 -4.38
N SER A 127 -0.38 -32.99 -5.41
CA SER A 127 -0.77 -33.29 -6.81
C SER A 127 0.38 -33.83 -7.68
N CYS A 128 1.60 -33.81 -7.15
CA CYS A 128 2.83 -34.32 -7.77
C CYS A 128 3.14 -35.75 -7.27
#